data_AF-A0AAV0INR7-F1
#
_entry.id   AF-A0AAV0INR7-F1
#
_cell.length_a   1.000
_cell.length_b   1.000
_cell.length_c   1.000
_cell.angle_alpha   90.00
_cell.angle_beta   90.00
_cell.angle_gamma   90.00
#
_symmetry.space_group_name_H-M   'P 1'
#
loop_
_entity.id
_entity.type
_entity.pdbx_description
1 polymer ?
#
loop_
_entity_poly.entity_id
_entity_poly.type
_entity_poly.pdbx_seq_one_letter_code
_entity_poly.pdbx_strand_id
1 'polypeptide(L)'
;MLNLYEAGYLRVKGEGVLNEAIEFAKSHLITAKAAELESPLAGRIARALKRPLRKVTDKCEHLFFISFYEKLACHDPALLRLAKLNFNVLQNLYQSELRTLTK
;
A
#
# COMPACT_ATOMS: atom_id res chain seq x y z
N MET A 1 11.48 -10.20 -2.18
CA MET A 1 10.27 -10.62 -2.91
C MET A 1 9.24 -9.52 -3.09
N LEU A 2 8.77 -8.85 -2.03
CA LEU A 2 7.72 -7.81 -2.16
C LEU A 2 8.08 -6.68 -3.14
N ASN A 3 9.30 -6.13 -3.05
CA ASN A 3 9.74 -5.06 -3.95
C ASN A 3 9.78 -5.50 -5.42
N LEU A 4 10.16 -6.76 -5.69
CA LEU A 4 10.18 -7.31 -7.05
C LEU A 4 8.76 -7.43 -7.61
N TYR A 5 7.81 -7.92 -6.79
CA TYR A 5 6.40 -7.99 -7.15
C TYR A 5 5.85 -6.61 -7.52
N GLU A 6 6.09 -5.59 -6.68
CA GLU A 6 5.63 -4.22 -6.93
C GLU A 6 6.27 -3.59 -8.17
N ALA A 7 7.59 -3.72 -8.30
CA ALA A 7 8.33 -3.20 -9.45
C ALA A 7 7.89 -3.87 -10.77
N GLY A 8 7.57 -5.17 -10.74
CA GLY A 8 7.06 -5.89 -11.90
C GLY A 8 5.78 -5.28 -12.46
N TYR A 9 4.93 -4.67 -11.64
CA TYR A 9 3.72 -3.99 -12.12
C TYR A 9 3.97 -2.65 -12.80
N LEU A 10 5.20 -2.13 -12.82
CA LEU A 10 5.60 -0.99 -13.64
C LEU A 10 5.84 -1.36 -15.12
N ARG A 11 5.77 -2.66 -15.45
CA ARG A 11 6.01 -3.17 -16.80
C ARG A 11 5.20 -2.46 -17.90
N VAL A 12 5.80 -2.37 -19.07
CA VAL A 12 5.18 -1.93 -20.32
C VAL A 12 4.96 -3.10 -21.28
N LYS A 13 4.32 -2.85 -22.43
CA LYS A 13 4.07 -3.87 -23.44
C LYS A 13 5.40 -4.37 -24.01
N GLY A 14 5.58 -5.69 -24.06
CA GLY A 14 6.79 -6.35 -24.59
C GLY A 14 7.75 -6.88 -23.52
N GLU A 15 7.56 -6.53 -22.24
CA GLU A 15 8.45 -6.96 -21.15
C GLU A 15 7.99 -8.31 -20.55
N GLY A 16 8.25 -9.41 -21.27
CA GLY A 16 7.91 -10.77 -20.85
C GLY A 16 8.53 -11.16 -19.50
N VAL A 17 9.80 -10.81 -19.30
CA VAL A 17 10.57 -11.08 -18.07
C VAL A 17 9.88 -10.52 -16.82
N LEU A 18 9.24 -9.35 -16.92
CA LEU A 18 8.52 -8.77 -15.77
C LEU A 18 7.21 -9.49 -15.45
N ASN A 19 6.58 -10.16 -16.42
CA ASN A 19 5.43 -11.03 -16.13
C ASN A 19 5.88 -12.26 -15.33
N GLU A 20 6.99 -12.87 -15.75
CA GLU A 20 7.58 -14.00 -15.03
C GLU A 20 8.03 -13.61 -13.63
N ALA A 21 8.64 -12.42 -13.48
CA ALA A 21 9.04 -11.89 -12.18
C ALA A 21 7.84 -11.65 -11.25
N ILE A 22 6.70 -11.16 -11.78
CA ILE A 22 5.47 -11.02 -10.98
C ILE A 22 5.01 -12.39 -10.47
N GLU A 23 4.85 -13.39 -11.36
CA GLU A 23 4.34 -14.70 -10.94
C GLU A 23 5.31 -15.42 -9.99
N PHE A 24 6.61 -15.30 -10.24
CA PHE A 24 7.65 -15.80 -9.35
C PHE A 24 7.59 -15.15 -7.97
N ALA A 25 7.55 -13.81 -7.90
CA ALA A 25 7.49 -13.12 -6.62
C ALA A 25 6.17 -13.39 -5.88
N LYS A 26 5.06 -13.51 -6.61
CA LYS A 26 3.73 -13.78 -6.08
C LYS A 26 3.66 -15.14 -5.37
N SER A 27 4.20 -16.20 -5.97
CA SER A 27 4.21 -17.53 -5.34
C SER A 27 4.97 -17.52 -4.01
N HIS A 28 6.14 -16.87 -3.97
CA HIS A 28 6.94 -16.74 -2.75
C HIS A 28 6.25 -15.88 -1.69
N LEU A 29 5.55 -14.82 -2.10
CA LEU A 29 4.80 -13.96 -1.18
C LEU A 29 3.60 -14.67 -0.55
N ILE A 30 2.92 -15.55 -1.27
CA ILE A 30 1.83 -16.37 -0.73
C ILE A 30 2.36 -17.28 0.38
N THR A 31 3.48 -17.96 0.14
CA THR A 31 4.14 -18.81 1.14
C THR A 31 4.63 -18.00 2.33
N ALA A 32 5.31 -16.88 2.10
CA ALA A 32 5.84 -16.02 3.16
C ALA A 32 4.72 -15.45 4.05
N LYS A 33 3.58 -15.06 3.46
CA LYS A 33 2.41 -14.58 4.22
C LYS A 33 1.89 -15.65 5.17
N ALA A 34 1.89 -16.93 4.77
CA ALA A 34 1.43 -18.02 5.62
C ALA A 34 2.37 -18.28 6.80
N ALA A 35 3.68 -18.02 6.64
CA ALA A 35 4.68 -18.20 7.69
C ALA A 35 4.76 -17.03 8.69
N GLU A 36 4.44 -15.80 8.27
CA GLU A 36 4.67 -14.56 9.03
C GLU A 36 3.38 -13.97 9.66
N LEU A 37 2.42 -14.81 10.04
CA LEU A 37 1.02 -14.43 10.29
C LEU A 37 0.81 -13.24 11.25
N GLU A 38 1.67 -13.09 12.27
CA GLU A 38 1.59 -12.05 13.31
C GLU A 38 2.41 -10.78 13.00
N SER A 39 3.19 -10.77 11.92
CA SER A 39 4.05 -9.64 11.57
C SER A 39 3.27 -8.53 10.86
N PRO A 40 3.55 -7.23 11.11
CA PRO A 40 3.05 -6.13 10.28
C PRO A 40 3.32 -6.36 8.79
N LEU A 41 4.39 -7.09 8.47
CA LEU A 41 4.77 -7.46 7.11
C LEU A 41 3.72 -8.35 6.43
N ALA A 42 3.08 -9.29 7.14
CA ALA A 42 2.03 -10.12 6.54
C ALA A 42 0.82 -9.31 6.10
N GLY A 43 0.46 -8.27 6.86
CA GLY A 43 -0.57 -7.30 6.46
C GLY A 43 -0.20 -6.55 5.17
N ARG A 44 1.06 -6.12 5.04
CA ARG A 44 1.57 -5.48 3.82
C ARG A 44 1.59 -6.42 2.62
N ILE A 45 2.03 -7.66 2.80
CA ILE A 45 2.03 -8.68 1.74
C ILE A 45 0.58 -8.98 1.30
N ALA A 46 -0.35 -9.13 2.24
CA ALA A 46 -1.76 -9.35 1.94
C ALA A 46 -2.37 -8.19 1.14
N ARG A 47 -2.00 -6.94 1.48
CA ARG A 47 -2.43 -5.75 0.76
C ARG A 47 -1.92 -5.75 -0.68
N ALA A 48 -0.61 -5.97 -0.87
CA ALA A 48 0.02 -6.02 -2.19
C ALA A 48 -0.58 -7.11 -3.08
N LEU A 49 -0.78 -8.32 -2.55
CA LEU A 49 -1.39 -9.43 -3.29
C LEU A 49 -2.85 -9.15 -3.69
N LYS A 50 -3.58 -8.34 -2.90
CA LYS A 50 -4.94 -7.90 -3.26
C LYS A 50 -4.90 -6.85 -4.37
N ARG A 51 -4.01 -5.87 -4.26
CA ARG A 51 -3.83 -4.82 -5.27
C ARG A 51 -2.40 -4.25 -5.17
N PRO A 52 -1.57 -4.39 -6.21
CA PRO A 52 -0.21 -3.85 -6.20
C PRO A 52 -0.25 -2.33 -6.22
N LEU A 53 0.73 -1.68 -5.59
CA LEU A 53 0.81 -0.23 -5.39
C LEU A 53 0.58 0.56 -6.68
N ARG A 54 1.19 0.11 -7.78
CA ARG A 54 1.06 0.76 -9.09
C ARG A 54 -0.37 0.85 -9.61
N LYS A 55 -1.26 -0.04 -9.14
CA LYS A 55 -2.66 -0.09 -9.53
C LYS A 55 -3.59 0.57 -8.51
N VAL A 56 -3.11 1.01 -7.34
CA VAL A 56 -3.97 1.58 -6.30
C VAL A 56 -4.27 3.07 -6.57
N THR A 57 -5.41 3.55 -6.10
CA THR A 57 -5.73 4.97 -6.00
C THR A 57 -5.26 5.55 -4.66
N ASP A 58 -4.53 6.67 -4.70
CA ASP A 58 -3.78 7.21 -3.55
C ASP A 58 -4.61 7.33 -2.26
N LYS A 59 -5.84 7.84 -2.35
CA LYS A 59 -6.68 8.16 -1.17
C LYS A 59 -6.97 6.96 -0.25
N CYS A 60 -7.27 5.79 -0.81
CA CYS A 60 -7.57 4.59 0.00
C CYS A 60 -6.31 3.92 0.54
N GLU A 61 -5.16 4.17 -0.10
CA GLU A 61 -3.88 3.57 0.28
C GLU A 61 -3.24 4.32 1.44
N HIS A 62 -3.45 5.64 1.53
CA HIS A 62 -2.95 6.46 2.63
C HIS A 62 -3.37 5.96 4.02
N LEU A 63 -4.65 5.58 4.22
CA LEU A 63 -5.14 5.08 5.50
C LEU A 63 -4.46 3.77 5.92
N PHE A 64 -4.28 2.86 4.94
CA PHE A 64 -3.58 1.61 5.18
C PHE A 64 -2.13 1.87 5.57
N PHE A 65 -1.43 2.74 4.82
CA PHE A 65 -0.02 3.03 5.07
C PHE A 65 0.24 3.79 6.35
N ILE A 66 -0.60 4.75 6.75
CA ILE A 66 -0.48 5.42 8.04
C ILE A 66 -0.57 4.38 9.18
N SER A 67 -1.59 3.53 9.12
CA SER A 67 -1.81 2.46 10.11
C SER A 67 -0.70 1.40 10.11
N PHE A 68 -0.16 1.07 8.94
CA PHE A 68 0.94 0.12 8.79
C PHE A 68 2.26 0.72 9.32
N TYR A 69 2.57 1.97 8.96
CA TYR A 69 3.80 2.65 9.35
C TYR A 69 3.88 2.83 10.86
N GLU A 70 2.77 3.15 11.52
CA GLU A 70 2.67 3.23 12.99
C GLU A 70 3.03 1.93 13.71
N LYS A 71 2.85 0.77 13.07
CA LYS A 71 3.19 -0.55 13.63
C LYS A 71 4.67 -0.92 13.48
N LEU A 72 5.45 -0.16 12.72
CA LEU A 72 6.86 -0.46 12.52
C LEU A 72 7.67 0.04 13.72
N ALA A 73 8.55 -0.81 14.26
CA ALA A 73 9.41 -0.43 15.38
C ALA A 73 10.35 0.75 15.06
N CYS A 74 10.68 0.95 13.78
CA CYS A 74 11.60 1.98 13.30
C CYS A 74 10.90 3.21 12.68
N HIS A 75 9.61 3.44 12.96
CA HIS A 75 8.91 4.58 12.38
C HIS A 75 9.42 5.92 12.95
N ASP A 76 9.45 6.95 12.11
CA ASP A 76 9.72 8.32 12.50
C ASP A 76 8.43 8.97 13.05
N PRO A 77 8.40 9.40 14.33
CA PRO A 77 7.22 10.01 14.94
C PRO A 77 6.81 11.32 14.27
N ALA A 78 7.77 12.12 13.78
CA ALA A 78 7.49 13.38 13.10
C ALA A 78 6.83 13.13 11.75
N LEU A 79 7.31 12.15 10.99
CA LEU A 79 6.70 11.73 9.73
C LEU A 79 5.30 11.18 9.94
N LEU A 80 5.09 10.33 10.96
CA LEU A 80 3.78 9.78 11.29
C LEU A 80 2.78 10.90 11.66
N ARG A 81 3.21 11.86 12.48
CA ARG A 81 2.40 13.02 12.86
C ARG A 81 2.02 13.86 11.65
N LEU A 82 2.97 14.13 10.76
CA LEU A 82 2.74 14.87 9.52
C LEU A 82 1.71 14.16 8.63
N ALA A 83 1.85 12.84 8.45
CA ALA A 83 0.93 12.05 7.64
C ALA A 83 -0.50 12.07 8.20
N LYS A 84 -0.67 11.91 9.52
CA LYS A 84 -1.98 11.99 10.20
C LYS A 84 -2.61 13.38 10.06
N LEU A 85 -1.83 14.45 10.22
CA LEU A 85 -2.32 15.82 10.08
C LEU A 85 -2.78 16.10 8.64
N ASN A 86 -1.95 15.76 7.65
CA ASN A 86 -2.27 15.97 6.24
C ASN A 86 -3.55 15.23 5.83
N PHE A 87 -3.72 14.00 6.32
CA PHE A 87 -4.95 13.23 6.09
C PHE A 87 -6.19 13.96 6.63
N ASN A 88 -6.14 14.46 7.87
CA ASN A 88 -7.27 15.17 8.50
C ASN A 88 -7.62 16.47 7.76
N VAL A 89 -6.62 17.23 7.29
CA VAL A 89 -6.84 18.45 6.51
C VAL A 89 -7.60 18.14 5.22
N LEU A 90 -7.14 17.14 4.46
CA LEU A 90 -7.80 16.71 3.22
C LEU A 90 -9.21 16.17 3.49
N GLN A 91 -9.40 15.40 4.57
CA GLN A 91 -10.71 14.87 4.94
C GLN A 91 -11.72 15.99 5.23
N ASN A 92 -11.32 17.03 5.96
CA ASN A 92 -12.18 18.19 6.24
C ASN A 92 -12.56 18.95 4.96
N LEU A 93 -11.60 19.12 4.04
CA LEU A 93 -11.87 19.72 2.73
C LEU A 93 -12.92 18.91 1.95
N TYR A 94 -12.72 17.60 1.83
CA TYR A 94 -13.68 16.73 1.12
C TYR A 94 -15.07 16.74 1.77
N GLN A 95 -15.16 16.80 3.10
CA GLN A 95 -16.46 16.92 3.78
C GLN A 95 -17.16 18.25 3.44
N SER A 96 -16.41 19.35 3.35
CA SER A 96 -16.94 20.65 2.94
C SER A 96 -17.46 20.62 1.49
N GLU A 97 -16.67 20.05 0.57
CA GLU A 97 -17.07 19.88 -0.83
C GLU A 97 -18.33 19.02 -0.97
N LEU A 98 -18.39 17.89 -0.26
CA LEU A 98 -19.56 17.02 -0.24
C LEU A 98 -20.82 17.72 0.27
N ARG A 99 -20.71 18.56 1.32
CA ARG A 99 -21.83 19.36 1.82
C ARG A 99 -22.33 20.36 0.79
N THR A 100 -21.45 20.91 -0.03
CA THR A 100 -21.82 21.82 -1.12
C THR A 100 -22.51 21.08 -2.26
N LEU A 101 -22.02 19.89 -2.63
CA LEU A 101 -22.55 19.09 -3.75
C LEU A 101 -23.85 18.35 -3.43
N THR A 102 -24.14 18.10 -2.15
CA THR A 102 -25.34 17.37 -1.70
C THR A 102 -26.47 18.32 -1.27
N LYS A 103 -26.28 19.64 -1.45
CA LYS A 103 -27.35 20.64 -1.39
C LYS A 103 -28.06 20.71 -2.73
#